data_AF-A0A917BNJ1-F1
#
_entry.id   AF-A0A917BNJ1-F1
#
_cell.length_a   1.000
_cell.length_b   1.000
_cell.length_c   1.000
_cell.angle_alpha   90.00
_cell.angle_beta   90.00
_cell.angle_gamma   90.00
#
_symmetry.space_group_name_H-M   'P 1'
#
loop_
_entity.id
_entity.type
_entity.pdbx_description
1 polymer ?
#
loop_
_entity_poly.entity_id
_entity_poly.type
_entity_poly.pdbx_seq_one_letter_code
_entity_poly.pdbx_strand_id
1 'polypeptide(L)'
;MASAHDLARLLTKGDRLGFFAHLDDRLWEIVGGGPQGWRHRLESVALNPQPLPPEPPEIGQRVMLAMARGIIVVGGREESAVHAFWEDLEDWCGTGWPRRWPFPWPDPWPDPRLDPRADRRPEILVGAALTATALAARYPEGEMRDLFDAAGQRLMDAALG
;
A
#
# COMPACT_ATOMS: atom_id res chain seq x y z
N MET A 1 -14.31 0.68 -21.58
CA MET A 1 -14.66 1.73 -20.61
C MET A 1 -15.86 1.27 -19.82
N ALA A 2 -15.79 1.30 -18.49
CA ALA A 2 -16.93 0.97 -17.63
C ALA A 2 -18.07 1.96 -17.83
N SER A 3 -19.31 1.49 -17.73
CA SER A 3 -20.46 2.38 -17.75
C SER A 3 -20.62 3.11 -16.42
N ALA A 4 -21.37 4.22 -16.40
CA ALA A 4 -21.74 4.90 -15.16
C ALA A 4 -22.47 3.97 -14.17
N HIS A 5 -23.23 3.00 -14.68
CA HIS A 5 -23.88 1.98 -13.87
C HIS A 5 -22.88 1.05 -13.18
N ASP A 6 -21.82 0.64 -13.88
CA ASP A 6 -20.76 -0.22 -13.32
C ASP A 6 -20.00 0.51 -12.21
N LEU A 7 -19.64 1.78 -12.44
CA LEU A 7 -18.98 2.62 -11.44
C LEU A 7 -19.87 2.82 -10.20
N ALA A 8 -21.16 3.10 -10.38
CA ALA A 8 -22.10 3.21 -9.26
C ALA A 8 -22.21 1.90 -8.46
N ARG A 9 -22.22 0.75 -9.15
CA ARG A 9 -22.24 -0.57 -8.52
C ARG A 9 -20.98 -0.84 -7.71
N LEU A 10 -19.80 -0.47 -8.20
CA LEU A 10 -18.53 -0.60 -7.47
C LEU A 10 -18.54 0.25 -6.19
N LEU A 11 -18.96 1.51 -6.27
CA LEU A 11 -19.11 2.39 -5.11
C LEU A 11 -20.07 1.80 -4.07
N THR A 12 -21.21 1.28 -4.52
CA THR A 12 -22.23 0.70 -3.63
C THR A 12 -21.73 -0.55 -2.92
N LYS A 13 -20.87 -1.33 -3.58
CA LYS A 13 -20.22 -2.50 -2.98
C LYS A 13 -19.05 -2.16 -2.07
N GLY A 14 -18.65 -0.89 -2.00
CA GLY A 14 -17.45 -0.45 -1.28
C GLY A 14 -16.14 -0.80 -2.00
N ASP A 15 -16.20 -1.21 -3.27
CA ASP A 15 -15.01 -1.54 -4.07
C ASP A 15 -14.37 -0.27 -4.64
N ARG A 16 -13.68 0.46 -3.76
CA ARG A 16 -13.00 1.72 -4.09
C ARG A 16 -11.83 1.50 -5.04
N LEU A 17 -11.10 0.40 -4.86
CA LEU A 17 -9.95 0.06 -5.69
C LEU A 17 -10.42 -0.21 -7.13
N GLY A 18 -11.45 -1.04 -7.29
CA GLY A 18 -12.08 -1.28 -8.59
C GLY A 18 -12.62 0.01 -9.22
N PHE A 19 -13.25 0.90 -8.43
CA PHE A 19 -13.71 2.19 -8.94
C PHE A 19 -12.57 3.05 -9.50
N PHE A 20 -11.50 3.27 -8.74
CA PHE A 20 -10.37 4.10 -9.18
C PHE A 20 -9.59 3.48 -10.33
N ALA A 21 -9.46 2.15 -10.36
CA ALA A 21 -8.82 1.45 -11.47
C ALA A 21 -9.57 1.62 -12.80
N HIS A 22 -10.85 1.95 -12.80
CA HIS A 22 -11.57 2.28 -14.05
C HIS A 22 -11.43 3.74 -14.50
N LEU A 23 -10.84 4.60 -13.66
CA LEU A 23 -10.61 6.02 -13.95
C LEU A 23 -9.15 6.31 -14.33
N ASP A 24 -8.22 5.44 -13.96
CA ASP A 24 -6.79 5.61 -14.20
C ASP A 24 -6.18 4.30 -14.76
N ASP A 25 -5.62 4.39 -15.97
CA ASP A 25 -5.03 3.24 -16.67
C ASP A 25 -3.81 2.66 -15.94
N ARG A 26 -3.04 3.47 -15.18
CA ARG A 26 -1.89 2.99 -14.41
C ARG A 26 -2.38 2.15 -13.23
N LEU A 27 -3.43 2.61 -12.54
CA LEU A 27 -4.07 1.82 -11.48
C LEU A 27 -4.71 0.54 -12.04
N TRP A 28 -5.29 0.60 -13.24
CA TRP A 28 -5.83 -0.57 -13.94
C TRP A 28 -4.79 -1.67 -14.17
N GLU A 29 -3.57 -1.30 -14.58
CA GLU A 29 -2.45 -2.23 -14.72
C GLU A 29 -2.05 -2.83 -13.37
N ILE A 30 -1.89 -1.99 -12.34
CA ILE A 30 -1.47 -2.41 -10.99
C ILE A 30 -2.44 -3.43 -10.40
N VAL A 31 -3.76 -3.21 -10.50
CA VAL A 31 -4.75 -4.15 -9.93
C VAL A 31 -4.98 -5.39 -10.80
N GLY A 32 -4.19 -5.56 -11.86
CA GLY A 32 -4.23 -6.73 -12.73
C GLY A 32 -5.41 -6.75 -13.71
N GLY A 33 -5.96 -5.59 -14.04
CA GLY A 33 -6.99 -5.44 -15.08
C GLY A 33 -6.42 -5.38 -16.50
N GLY A 34 -5.20 -4.86 -16.64
CA GLY A 34 -4.49 -4.69 -17.91
C GLY A 34 -3.70 -5.93 -18.40
N PRO A 35 -3.02 -5.86 -19.56
CA PRO A 35 -2.37 -7.00 -20.20
C PRO A 35 -1.35 -7.73 -19.32
N GLN A 36 -0.70 -7.04 -18.38
CA GLN A 36 0.25 -7.65 -17.44
C GLN A 36 -0.47 -8.49 -16.37
N GLY A 37 -1.64 -8.03 -15.89
CA GLY A 37 -2.45 -8.77 -14.91
C GLY A 37 -2.98 -10.10 -15.41
N TRP A 38 -3.19 -10.23 -16.72
CA TRP A 38 -3.66 -11.48 -17.34
C TRP A 38 -2.62 -12.59 -17.28
N ARG A 39 -1.32 -12.25 -17.29
CA ARG A 39 -0.22 -13.23 -17.17
C ARG A 39 -0.16 -13.84 -15.78
N HIS A 40 -0.31 -13.03 -14.72
CA HIS A 40 -0.29 -13.49 -13.33
C HIS A 40 -1.46 -14.42 -12.97
N ARG A 41 -2.66 -14.22 -13.53
CA ARG A 41 -3.82 -15.10 -13.27
C ARG A 41 -3.66 -16.51 -13.82
N LEU A 42 -2.80 -16.72 -14.82
CA LEU A 42 -2.57 -18.04 -15.42
C LEU A 42 -1.56 -18.88 -14.62
N GLU A 43 -0.77 -18.24 -13.76
CA GLU A 43 0.27 -18.89 -12.95
C GLU A 43 -0.24 -19.43 -11.60
N SER A 44 -1.50 -19.15 -11.22
CA SER A 44 -2.10 -19.65 -9.98
C SER A 44 -2.48 -21.13 -10.07
N VAL A 45 -1.50 -22.03 -9.98
CA VAL A 45 -1.72 -23.47 -9.89
C VAL A 45 -1.76 -23.90 -8.42
N ALA A 46 -2.96 -24.21 -7.92
CA ALA A 46 -3.20 -24.61 -6.54
C ALA A 46 -2.73 -26.06 -6.27
N LEU A 47 -1.52 -26.24 -5.75
CA LEU A 47 -1.01 -27.55 -5.30
C LEU A 47 -1.01 -27.74 -3.78
N ASN A 48 -1.64 -26.85 -3.00
CA ASN A 48 -1.73 -27.01 -1.55
C ASN A 48 -3.03 -26.37 -1.01
N PRO A 49 -3.91 -27.11 -0.30
CA PRO A 49 -5.09 -26.55 0.34
C PRO A 49 -4.68 -25.81 1.63
N GLN A 50 -3.90 -24.76 1.48
CA GLN A 50 -3.74 -23.72 2.49
C GLN A 50 -4.60 -22.54 2.06
N PRO A 51 -5.20 -21.78 3.01
CA PRO A 51 -5.88 -20.55 2.65
C PRO A 51 -4.93 -19.68 1.84
N LEU A 52 -5.41 -19.17 0.71
CA LEU A 52 -4.62 -18.30 -0.15
C LEU A 52 -4.12 -17.12 0.69
N PRO A 53 -2.84 -16.71 0.52
CA PRO A 53 -2.36 -15.50 1.16
C PRO A 53 -3.26 -14.32 0.73
N PRO A 54 -3.48 -13.33 1.61
CA PRO A 54 -4.27 -12.16 1.25
C PRO A 54 -3.72 -11.50 0.00
N GLU A 55 -4.63 -10.98 -0.83
CA GLU A 55 -4.23 -10.28 -2.04
C GLU A 55 -3.35 -9.08 -1.69
N PRO A 56 -2.39 -8.71 -2.55
CA PRO A 56 -1.39 -7.68 -2.23
C PRO A 56 -2.00 -6.33 -1.79
N PRO A 57 -3.08 -5.81 -2.40
CA PRO A 57 -3.73 -4.59 -1.89
C PRO A 57 -4.27 -4.75 -0.47
N GLU A 58 -4.78 -5.93 -0.10
CA GLU A 58 -5.25 -6.18 1.26
C GLU A 58 -4.10 -6.18 2.27
N ILE A 59 -2.91 -6.66 1.88
CA ILE A 59 -1.71 -6.60 2.72
C ILE A 59 -1.41 -5.14 3.05
N GLY A 60 -1.37 -4.28 2.04
CA GLY A 60 -1.16 -2.83 2.23
C GLY A 60 -2.19 -2.18 3.14
N GLN A 61 -3.46 -2.52 2.97
CA GLN A 61 -4.54 -2.02 3.82
C GLN A 61 -4.35 -2.43 5.29
N ARG A 62 -4.06 -3.71 5.54
CA ARG A 62 -3.88 -4.26 6.89
C ARG A 62 -2.68 -3.64 7.59
N VAL A 63 -1.57 -3.46 6.88
CA VAL A 63 -0.38 -2.82 7.47
C VAL A 63 -0.63 -1.35 7.79
N MET A 64 -1.24 -0.58 6.88
CA MET A 64 -1.58 0.82 7.15
C MET A 64 -2.51 0.96 8.38
N LEU A 65 -3.50 0.06 8.53
CA LEU A 65 -4.33 0.02 9.73
C LEU A 65 -3.53 -0.31 11.00
N ALA A 66 -2.55 -1.21 10.92
CA ALA A 66 -1.69 -1.53 12.05
C ALA A 66 -0.79 -0.34 12.44
N MET A 67 -0.19 0.34 11.46
CA MET A 67 0.61 1.55 11.67
C MET A 67 -0.22 2.68 12.29
N ALA A 68 -1.41 2.94 11.75
CA ALA A 68 -2.33 3.94 12.29
C ALA A 68 -2.71 3.64 13.74
N ARG A 69 -3.00 2.37 14.07
CA ARG A 69 -3.25 1.95 15.46
C ARG A 69 -2.04 2.20 16.35
N GLY A 70 -0.83 1.97 15.86
CA GLY A 70 0.42 2.26 16.56
C GLY A 70 0.51 3.72 17.01
N ILE A 71 0.32 4.67 16.08
CA ILE A 71 0.31 6.11 16.40
C ILE A 71 -0.82 6.48 17.37
N ILE A 72 -2.04 6.00 17.09
CA ILE A 72 -3.24 6.50 17.76
C ILE A 72 -3.33 5.95 19.18
N VAL A 73 -3.03 4.65 19.36
CA VAL A 73 -3.30 3.92 20.62
C VAL A 73 -2.06 3.82 21.49
N VAL A 74 -0.91 3.52 20.89
CA VAL A 74 0.33 3.27 21.64
C VAL A 74 1.10 4.57 21.86
N GLY A 75 1.25 5.36 20.80
CA GLY A 75 2.04 6.60 20.83
C GLY A 75 1.31 7.85 21.31
N GLY A 76 0.01 7.77 21.61
CA GLY A 76 -0.77 8.91 22.10
C GLY A 76 -0.80 10.14 21.19
N ARG A 77 -0.38 10.00 19.91
CA ARG A 77 -0.12 11.11 18.97
C ARG A 77 1.02 12.05 19.40
N GLU A 78 1.95 11.56 20.19
CA GLU A 78 3.18 12.30 20.50
C GLU A 78 4.04 12.49 19.26
N GLU A 79 4.86 13.55 19.25
CA GLU A 79 5.78 13.87 18.14
C GLU A 79 6.71 12.68 17.81
N SER A 80 7.15 11.95 18.84
CA SER A 80 7.97 10.74 18.71
C SER A 80 7.25 9.61 17.95
N ALA A 81 5.94 9.45 18.15
CA ALA A 81 5.13 8.45 17.47
C ALA A 81 4.84 8.85 16.02
N VAL A 82 4.59 10.14 15.79
CA VAL A 82 4.49 10.72 14.44
C VAL A 82 5.78 10.50 13.66
N HIS A 83 6.93 10.73 14.30
CA HIS A 83 8.23 10.48 13.70
C HIS A 83 8.44 9.00 13.35
N ALA A 84 8.16 8.09 14.28
CA ALA A 84 8.31 6.64 14.05
C ALA A 84 7.43 6.13 12.89
N PHE A 85 6.19 6.62 12.78
CA PHE A 85 5.33 6.30 11.64
C PHE A 85 5.92 6.78 10.32
N TRP A 86 6.49 7.98 10.27
CA TRP A 86 7.13 8.48 9.07
C TRP A 86 8.36 7.66 8.70
N GLU A 87 9.18 7.25 9.68
CA GLU A 87 10.29 6.33 9.42
C GLU A 87 9.80 5.02 8.78
N ASP A 88 8.75 4.41 9.34
CA ASP A 88 8.19 3.15 8.83
C ASP A 88 7.56 3.33 7.44
N LEU A 89 6.90 4.47 7.18
CA LEU A 89 6.34 4.80 5.88
C LEU A 89 7.44 5.06 4.84
N GLU A 90 8.53 5.72 5.21
CA GLU A 90 9.65 6.00 4.32
C GLU A 90 10.39 4.73 3.90
N ASP A 91 10.53 3.77 4.82
CA ASP A 91 11.07 2.45 4.51
C ASP A 91 10.23 1.73 3.42
N TRP A 92 8.90 1.97 3.39
CA TRP A 92 8.00 1.43 2.36
C TRP A 92 8.01 2.23 1.04
N CYS A 93 8.06 3.57 1.14
CA CYS A 93 8.08 4.46 -0.03
C CYS A 93 9.46 4.50 -0.71
N GLY A 94 10.50 3.91 -0.10
CA GLY A 94 11.80 3.66 -0.71
C GLY A 94 12.66 4.91 -0.96
N THR A 95 12.41 6.02 -0.25
CA THR A 95 13.20 7.26 -0.38
C THR A 95 14.60 7.17 0.27
N GLY A 96 14.94 6.05 0.93
CA GLY A 96 16.25 5.79 1.55
C GLY A 96 16.63 4.30 1.62
N TRP A 97 17.83 3.99 2.11
CA TRP A 97 18.23 2.61 2.46
C TRP A 97 17.48 2.19 3.73
N PRO A 98 16.94 0.95 3.85
CA PRO A 98 16.09 0.56 4.99
C PRO A 98 16.86 0.69 6.31
N ARG A 99 16.50 1.65 7.16
CA ARG A 99 17.32 1.98 8.35
C ARG A 99 17.29 0.87 9.41
N ARG A 100 16.21 0.08 9.45
CA ARG A 100 16.00 -0.99 10.43
C ARG A 100 16.47 -2.37 9.95
N TRP A 101 17.19 -2.47 8.82
CA TRP A 101 17.72 -3.75 8.38
C TRP A 101 18.74 -4.27 9.39
N PRO A 102 18.62 -5.52 9.89
CA PRO A 102 19.51 -6.03 10.92
C PRO A 102 20.94 -6.16 10.36
N PHE A 103 21.86 -5.40 10.94
CA PHE A 103 23.31 -5.56 10.78
C PHE A 103 23.92 -5.97 12.14
N PRO A 104 24.89 -6.90 12.23
CA PRO A 104 25.68 -7.56 11.18
C PRO A 104 25.38 -9.07 11.03
N TRP A 105 25.18 -9.55 9.80
CA TRP A 105 25.37 -10.95 9.43
C TRP A 105 26.63 -11.06 8.52
N PRO A 106 27.30 -12.23 8.47
CA PRO A 106 28.69 -12.33 8.00
C PRO A 106 28.88 -12.27 6.47
N ASP A 107 27.86 -11.97 5.68
CA ASP A 107 28.01 -11.91 4.22
C ASP A 107 28.35 -10.49 3.73
N PRO A 108 29.30 -10.37 2.77
CA PRO A 108 29.77 -9.09 2.28
C PRO A 108 28.76 -8.54 1.27
N TRP A 109 28.10 -7.44 1.65
CA TRP A 109 27.23 -6.61 0.81
C TRP A 109 25.89 -7.25 0.40
N PRO A 110 24.79 -6.48 0.41
CA PRO A 110 23.55 -6.94 -0.21
C PRO A 110 23.80 -7.17 -1.70
N ASP A 111 23.41 -8.35 -2.22
CA ASP A 111 23.40 -8.61 -3.67
C ASP A 111 22.69 -7.42 -4.35
N PRO A 112 23.31 -6.70 -5.30
CA PRO A 112 22.66 -5.62 -6.04
C PRO A 112 21.38 -6.05 -6.78
N ARG A 113 21.15 -7.36 -6.95
CA ARG A 113 19.89 -7.93 -7.47
C ARG A 113 18.77 -7.98 -6.41
N LEU A 114 19.12 -8.00 -5.13
CA LEU A 114 18.23 -7.76 -3.99
C LEU A 114 18.20 -6.26 -3.72
N ASP A 115 17.76 -5.45 -4.69
CA ASP A 115 17.32 -4.11 -4.33
C ASP A 115 16.09 -4.30 -3.42
N PRO A 116 16.06 -3.81 -2.17
CA PRO A 116 14.84 -3.84 -1.35
C PRO A 116 13.66 -3.16 -2.07
N ARG A 117 13.95 -2.33 -3.09
CA ARG A 117 12.98 -1.69 -3.96
C ARG A 117 12.55 -2.56 -5.15
N ALA A 118 13.27 -3.63 -5.50
CA ALA A 118 12.93 -4.54 -6.60
C ALA A 118 11.71 -5.41 -6.27
N ASP A 119 11.38 -5.58 -4.98
CA ASP A 119 10.15 -6.22 -4.52
C ASP A 119 9.08 -5.21 -4.10
N ARG A 120 9.15 -3.96 -4.60
CA ARG A 120 8.06 -3.00 -4.46
C ARG A 120 6.89 -3.47 -5.29
N ARG A 121 5.97 -4.16 -4.63
CA ARG A 121 4.68 -4.54 -5.18
C ARG A 121 3.76 -3.31 -5.17
N PRO A 122 3.54 -2.62 -6.31
CA PRO A 122 2.77 -1.38 -6.36
C PRO A 122 1.34 -1.59 -5.84
N GLU A 123 0.81 -2.81 -5.93
CA GLU A 123 -0.49 -3.19 -5.40
C GLU A 123 -0.58 -2.99 -3.87
N ILE A 124 0.50 -3.34 -3.14
CA ILE A 124 0.58 -3.14 -1.69
C ILE A 124 0.55 -1.64 -1.37
N LEU A 125 1.30 -0.84 -2.12
CA LEU A 125 1.37 0.61 -1.91
C LEU A 125 0.02 1.29 -2.20
N VAL A 126 -0.68 0.90 -3.27
CA VAL A 126 -2.04 1.37 -3.56
C VAL A 126 -3.01 1.01 -2.45
N GLY A 127 -2.96 -0.23 -1.95
CA GLY A 127 -3.79 -0.67 -0.83
C GLY A 127 -3.58 0.16 0.44
N ALA A 128 -2.32 0.44 0.77
CA ALA A 128 -1.95 1.31 1.89
C ALA A 128 -2.39 2.76 1.67
N ALA A 129 -2.21 3.31 0.46
CA ALA A 129 -2.59 4.68 0.10
C ALA A 129 -4.10 4.93 0.23
N LEU A 130 -4.92 4.00 -0.29
CA LEU A 130 -6.38 4.07 -0.17
C LEU A 130 -6.84 4.03 1.29
N THR A 131 -6.13 3.25 2.11
CA THR A 131 -6.42 3.14 3.55
C THR A 131 -6.03 4.41 4.30
N ALA A 132 -4.87 4.98 4.02
CA ALA A 132 -4.44 6.26 4.60
C ALA A 132 -5.44 7.37 4.26
N THR A 133 -5.83 7.47 2.98
CA THR A 133 -6.86 8.43 2.54
C THR A 133 -8.21 8.21 3.24
N ALA A 134 -8.61 6.94 3.42
CA ALA A 134 -9.84 6.60 4.14
C ALA A 134 -9.77 6.94 5.64
N LEU A 135 -8.58 6.85 6.25
CA LEU A 135 -8.35 7.27 7.63
C LEU A 135 -8.38 8.79 7.75
N ALA A 136 -7.73 9.53 6.85
CA ALA A 136 -7.75 10.99 6.84
C ALA A 136 -9.18 11.55 6.80
N ALA A 137 -10.04 10.97 5.94
CA ALA A 137 -11.45 11.35 5.82
C ALA A 137 -12.30 11.12 7.09
N ARG A 138 -11.79 10.38 8.09
CA ARG A 138 -12.46 10.15 9.39
C ARG A 138 -12.09 11.18 10.45
N TYR A 139 -11.04 11.97 10.22
CA TYR A 139 -10.61 13.00 11.14
C TYR A 139 -11.16 14.37 10.71
N PRO A 140 -11.49 15.26 11.67
CA PRO A 140 -11.67 16.67 11.35
C PRO A 140 -10.36 17.27 10.82
N GLU A 141 -10.44 18.49 10.30
CA GLU A 141 -9.24 19.26 9.93
C GLU A 141 -8.25 19.33 11.10
N GLY A 142 -6.96 19.19 10.78
CA GLY A 142 -5.86 19.20 11.75
C GLY A 142 -4.81 18.14 11.45
N GLU A 143 -3.80 18.08 12.33
CA GLU A 143 -2.55 17.35 12.11
C GLU A 143 -2.73 15.87 11.73
N MET A 144 -3.69 15.16 12.32
CA MET A 144 -3.93 13.74 12.02
C MET A 144 -4.52 13.53 10.62
N ARG A 145 -5.38 14.46 10.15
CA ARG A 145 -5.89 14.41 8.78
C ARG A 145 -4.75 14.67 7.80
N ASP A 146 -3.98 15.72 8.06
CA ASP A 146 -2.85 16.11 7.20
C ASP A 146 -1.78 15.02 7.13
N LEU A 147 -1.49 14.35 8.26
CA LEU A 147 -0.57 13.21 8.36
C LEU A 147 -1.00 12.07 7.42
N PHE A 148 -2.27 11.64 7.51
CA PHE A 148 -2.76 10.53 6.71
C PHE A 148 -2.98 10.91 5.24
N ASP A 149 -3.38 12.15 4.94
CA ASP A 149 -3.47 12.67 3.58
C ASP A 149 -2.08 12.67 2.92
N ALA A 150 -1.06 13.18 3.61
CA ALA A 150 0.32 13.18 3.12
C ALA A 150 0.87 11.76 2.94
N ALA A 151 0.55 10.83 3.85
CA ALA A 151 0.93 9.43 3.72
C ALA A 151 0.25 8.78 2.51
N GLY A 152 -1.04 9.03 2.30
CA GLY A 152 -1.81 8.54 1.15
C GLY A 152 -1.23 9.03 -0.17
N GLN A 153 -0.92 10.32 -0.26
CA GLN A 153 -0.30 10.92 -1.45
C GLN A 153 1.06 10.28 -1.75
N ARG A 154 1.95 10.20 -0.75
CA ARG A 154 3.32 9.69 -0.95
C ARG A 154 3.34 8.22 -1.35
N LEU A 155 2.45 7.40 -0.78
CA LEU A 155 2.31 6.00 -1.16
C LEU A 155 1.74 5.83 -2.57
N MET A 156 0.78 6.66 -2.96
CA MET A 156 0.22 6.64 -4.31
C MET A 156 1.27 7.05 -5.34
N ASP A 157 2.02 8.12 -5.08
CA ASP A 157 3.10 8.58 -5.95
C ASP A 157 4.18 7.48 -6.09
N ALA A 158 4.57 6.84 -4.99
CA ALA A 158 5.52 5.74 -5.01
C ALA A 158 5.02 4.49 -5.75
N ALA A 159 3.71 4.21 -5.71
CA ALA A 159 3.10 3.09 -6.41
C ALA A 159 3.05 3.32 -7.93
N LEU A 160 2.80 4.56 -8.32
CA LEU A 160 2.65 4.94 -9.72
C LEU A 160 4.00 5.13 -10.40
N GLY A 161 5.00 5.67 -9.70
CA GLY A 161 6.32 6.01 -10.24
C GLY A 161 6.41 7.45 -10.72
#